data_AF-A0A7X6UE70-F1
#
_entry.id   AF-A0A7X6UE70-F1
#
_cell.length_a   1.000
_cell.length_b   1.000
_cell.length_c   1.000
_cell.angle_alpha   90.00
_cell.angle_beta   90.00
_cell.angle_gamma   90.00
#
_symmetry.space_group_name_H-M   'P 1'
#
loop_
_entity.id
_entity.type
_entity.pdbx_description
1 polymer ?
#
loop_
_entity_poly.entity_id
_entity_poly.type
_entity_poly.pdbx_seq_one_letter_code
_entity_poly.pdbx_strand_id
1 'polypeptide(L)'
;GILFSLALDRVAGLLDMVPDCDEAEEAKPDQSQMTWQDDRYALFVVANRGHTSHVMELVEDSGGTGATILHCRLATRESEGWYSRLGDPEKEIVLVIAEAEKISKIREGLSRTSDDPELGSYPVGQLPVARFNKLSELRDAL
;
A
#
# COMPACT_ATOMS: atom_id res chain seq x y z
N GLY A 1 -5.82 0.95 -17.43
CA GLY A 1 -5.99 1.42 -16.04
C GLY A 1 -6.04 0.21 -15.13
N ILE A 2 -5.60 0.34 -13.88
CA ILE A 2 -5.66 -0.74 -12.89
C ILE A 2 -6.82 -0.39 -11.94
N LEU A 3 -7.74 -1.34 -11.74
CA LEU A 3 -8.79 -1.25 -10.73
C LEU A 3 -8.47 -2.30 -9.66
N PHE A 4 -8.35 -1.87 -8.42
CA PHE A 4 -8.23 -2.77 -7.29
C PHE A 4 -9.25 -2.37 -6.23
N SER A 5 -9.80 -3.38 -5.54
CA SER A 5 -10.60 -3.20 -4.34
C SER A 5 -9.86 -3.86 -3.18
N LEU A 6 -9.76 -3.15 -2.06
CA LEU A 6 -9.22 -3.68 -0.82
C LEU A 6 -10.41 -3.87 0.12
N ALA A 7 -10.70 -5.11 0.48
CA ALA A 7 -11.59 -5.37 1.61
C ALA A 7 -10.83 -4.98 2.88
N LEU A 8 -11.44 -4.14 3.72
CA LEU A 8 -10.89 -3.75 5.02
C LEU A 8 -11.57 -4.59 6.09
N ASP A 9 -10.82 -5.48 6.75
CA ASP A 9 -11.36 -6.32 7.81
C ASP A 9 -11.70 -5.52 9.08
N ARG A 10 -10.95 -4.43 9.31
CA ARG A 10 -11.15 -3.53 10.44
C ARG A 10 -10.67 -2.12 10.08
N VAL A 11 -11.49 -1.12 10.39
CA VAL A 11 -11.13 0.29 10.31
C VAL A 11 -11.06 0.85 11.72
N ALA A 12 -9.89 1.34 12.13
CA ALA A 12 -9.70 2.01 13.41
C ALA A 12 -9.41 3.50 13.17
N GLY A 13 -10.12 4.39 13.87
CA GLY A 13 -9.86 5.83 13.82
C GLY A 13 -10.68 6.63 12.80
N LEU A 14 -11.91 6.21 12.48
CA LEU A 14 -12.87 7.14 11.90
C LEU A 14 -13.22 8.19 12.96
N LEU A 15 -13.14 9.49 12.65
CA LEU A 15 -13.68 10.51 13.56
C LEU A 15 -15.19 10.29 13.61
N ASP A 16 -15.74 9.99 14.79
CA ASP A 16 -17.17 9.71 15.00
C ASP A 16 -18.03 10.86 14.47
N MET A 17 -18.51 10.68 13.23
CA MET A 17 -19.53 11.52 12.59
C MET A 17 -20.81 10.69 12.35
N VAL A 18 -20.99 9.61 13.11
CA VAL A 18 -22.16 8.74 13.08
C VAL A 18 -22.72 8.68 14.51
N PRO A 19 -24.02 8.95 14.73
CA PRO A 19 -24.62 8.84 16.06
C PRO A 19 -24.51 7.41 16.56
N ASP A 20 -24.40 7.26 17.88
CA ASP A 20 -24.24 6.00 18.62
C ASP A 20 -25.09 4.90 17.98
N CYS A 21 -24.43 4.01 17.24
CA CYS A 21 -25.06 2.80 16.75
C CYS A 21 -25.13 1.84 17.94
N ASP A 22 -26.34 1.40 18.28
CA ASP A 22 -26.55 0.37 19.31
C ASP A 22 -25.55 -0.76 19.11
N GLU A 23 -24.94 -1.22 20.21
CA GLU A 23 -23.92 -2.27 20.24
C GLU A 23 -24.43 -3.51 19.50
N ALA A 24 -24.15 -3.58 18.19
CA ALA A 24 -24.39 -4.78 17.41
C ALA A 24 -23.43 -5.82 17.95
N GLU A 25 -23.99 -6.96 18.41
CA GLU A 25 -23.23 -8.10 18.89
C GLU A 25 -22.00 -8.32 18.02
N GLU A 26 -20.81 -8.23 18.63
CA GLU A 26 -19.55 -8.51 17.95
C GLU A 26 -19.69 -9.87 17.25
N ALA A 27 -19.81 -9.83 15.93
CA ALA A 27 -19.75 -11.03 15.12
C ALA A 27 -18.40 -11.67 15.41
N LYS A 28 -18.43 -12.81 16.11
CA LYS A 28 -17.23 -13.63 16.37
C LYS A 28 -16.51 -13.78 15.02
N PRO A 29 -15.21 -13.46 14.93
CA PRO A 29 -14.49 -13.58 13.67
C PRO A 29 -14.64 -15.03 13.23
N ASP A 30 -15.26 -15.22 12.07
CA ASP A 30 -15.32 -16.53 11.44
C ASP A 30 -13.88 -16.95 11.18
N GLN A 31 -13.39 -17.91 11.98
CA GLN A 31 -12.07 -18.51 11.84
C GLN A 31 -12.03 -19.48 10.66
N SER A 32 -12.91 -19.29 9.66
CA SER A 32 -12.73 -19.91 8.36
C SER A 32 -11.39 -19.42 7.83
N GLN A 33 -10.44 -20.35 7.86
CA GLN A 33 -9.10 -20.22 7.34
C GLN A 33 -9.21 -19.69 5.91
N MET A 34 -9.05 -18.38 5.74
CA MET A 34 -9.09 -17.72 4.44
C MET A 34 -7.90 -18.27 3.66
N THR A 35 -8.13 -19.31 2.85
CA THR A 35 -7.13 -19.85 1.94
C THR A 35 -6.89 -18.81 0.86
N TRP A 36 -5.82 -18.03 1.01
CA TRP A 36 -5.31 -17.17 -0.04
C TRP A 36 -5.01 -18.04 -1.26
N GLN A 37 -5.81 -17.88 -2.31
CA GLN A 37 -5.63 -18.68 -3.54
C GLN A 37 -4.46 -18.16 -4.39
N ASP A 38 -3.97 -16.96 -4.10
CA ASP A 38 -2.95 -16.26 -4.87
C ASP A 38 -1.71 -16.01 -4.00
N ASP A 39 -0.53 -16.38 -4.50
CA ASP A 39 0.78 -16.15 -3.81
C ASP A 39 1.32 -14.73 -4.08
N ARG A 40 0.39 -13.78 -4.26
CA ARG A 40 0.69 -12.38 -4.57
C ARG A 40 0.45 -11.51 -3.35
N TYR A 41 1.22 -10.44 -3.28
CA TYR A 41 1.07 -9.41 -2.27
C TYR A 41 1.04 -8.03 -2.92
N ALA A 42 0.27 -7.13 -2.30
CA ALA A 42 0.29 -5.71 -2.58
C ALA A 42 1.30 -5.05 -1.64
N LEU A 43 2.38 -4.52 -2.22
CA LEU A 43 3.41 -3.78 -1.52
C LEU A 43 3.17 -2.28 -1.73
N PHE A 44 3.13 -1.54 -0.63
CA PHE A 44 2.98 -0.09 -0.60
C PHE A 44 4.30 0.49 -0.11
N VAL A 45 4.96 1.28 -0.94
CA VAL A 45 6.20 1.98 -0.57
C VAL A 45 5.92 3.47 -0.59
N VAL A 46 6.10 4.14 0.55
CA VAL A 46 5.89 5.59 0.67
C VAL A 46 7.19 6.31 0.38
N ALA A 47 7.18 7.20 -0.61
CA ALA A 47 8.32 8.03 -1.00
C ALA A 47 7.97 9.52 -0.88
N ASN A 48 9.00 10.36 -0.82
CA ASN A 48 8.84 11.79 -1.08
C ASN A 48 8.37 12.00 -2.52
N ARG A 49 7.54 13.04 -2.75
CA ARG A 49 7.11 13.41 -4.10
C ARG A 49 8.33 13.56 -5.03
N GLY A 50 8.28 12.95 -6.21
CA GLY A 50 9.39 12.98 -7.18
C GLY A 50 10.60 12.08 -6.84
N HIS A 51 10.56 11.30 -5.76
CA HIS A 51 11.65 10.40 -5.35
C HIS A 51 11.26 8.92 -5.49
N THR A 52 10.37 8.61 -6.42
CA THR A 52 9.88 7.25 -6.69
C THR A 52 10.76 6.47 -7.66
N SER A 53 11.65 7.13 -8.41
CA SER A 53 12.49 6.52 -9.44
C SER A 53 13.33 5.34 -8.93
N HIS A 54 13.96 5.50 -7.76
CA HIS A 54 14.77 4.42 -7.18
C HIS A 54 13.92 3.20 -6.78
N VAL A 55 12.71 3.43 -6.25
CA VAL A 55 11.78 2.33 -5.95
C VAL A 55 11.37 1.62 -7.24
N MET A 56 11.15 2.36 -8.33
CA MET A 56 10.81 1.78 -9.63
C MET A 56 11.96 0.94 -10.20
N GLU A 57 13.22 1.40 -10.08
CA GLU A 57 14.40 0.64 -10.50
C GLU A 57 14.50 -0.70 -9.76
N LEU A 58 14.32 -0.69 -8.43
CA LEU A 58 14.29 -1.93 -7.64
C LEU A 58 13.18 -2.89 -8.06
N VAL A 59 12.01 -2.36 -8.46
CA VAL A 59 10.89 -3.17 -8.96
C VAL A 59 11.25 -3.81 -10.30
N GLU A 60 11.84 -3.06 -11.21
CA GLU A 60 12.29 -3.55 -12.52
C GLU A 60 13.38 -4.61 -12.38
N ASP A 61 14.41 -4.36 -11.56
CA ASP A 61 15.51 -5.30 -11.28
C ASP A 61 15.03 -6.60 -10.63
N SER A 62 13.96 -6.52 -9.84
CA SER A 62 13.33 -7.70 -9.23
C SER A 62 12.44 -8.49 -10.20
N GLY A 63 12.36 -8.08 -11.47
CA GLY A 63 11.53 -8.70 -12.50
C GLY A 63 10.04 -8.35 -12.36
N GLY A 64 9.73 -7.22 -11.74
CA GLY A 64 8.39 -6.64 -11.69
C GLY A 64 8.00 -6.05 -13.04
N THR A 65 6.71 -6.12 -13.39
CA THR A 65 6.20 -5.62 -14.69
C THR A 65 5.78 -4.15 -14.64
N GLY A 66 5.89 -3.51 -13.49
CA GLY A 66 5.51 -2.11 -13.26
C GLY A 66 4.90 -1.88 -11.89
N ALA A 67 4.48 -0.64 -11.64
CA ALA A 67 3.83 -0.20 -10.42
C ALA A 67 2.80 0.89 -10.72
N THR A 68 1.95 1.20 -9.74
CA THR A 68 1.06 2.38 -9.77
C THR A 68 1.56 3.40 -8.78
N ILE A 69 1.76 4.65 -9.22
CA ILE A 69 2.12 5.76 -8.33
C ILE A 69 0.85 6.49 -7.94
N LEU A 70 0.57 6.55 -6.65
CA LEU A 70 -0.56 7.29 -6.07
C LEU A 70 -0.03 8.54 -5.38
N HIS A 71 -0.50 9.72 -5.82
CA HIS A 71 -0.23 10.95 -5.10
C HIS A 71 -1.04 10.98 -3.80
N CYS A 72 -0.40 11.29 -2.69
CA CYS A 72 -1.04 11.37 -1.38
C CYS A 72 -0.48 12.52 -0.55
N ARG A 73 -1.16 12.78 0.56
CA ARG A 73 -0.72 13.75 1.58
C ARG A 73 -0.62 13.02 2.91
N LEU A 74 0.44 13.33 3.65
CA LEU A 74 0.61 12.79 4.98
C LEU A 74 0.10 13.82 5.99
N ALA A 75 -0.99 13.50 6.68
CA ALA A 75 -1.45 14.26 7.83
C ALA A 75 -0.72 13.76 9.08
N THR A 76 0.16 14.57 9.67
CA THR A 76 0.86 14.23 10.93
C THR A 76 0.25 15.01 12.08
N ARG A 77 0.34 14.52 13.32
CA ARG A 77 -0.11 15.28 14.52
C ARG A 77 0.69 16.58 14.72
N GLU A 78 1.87 16.69 14.11
CA GLU A 78 2.68 17.91 14.13
C GLU A 78 2.21 18.97 13.12
N SER A 79 1.23 18.63 12.26
CA SER A 79 0.48 19.57 11.42
C SER A 79 -0.34 20.60 12.23
N GLU A 80 -0.30 20.59 13.57
CA GLU A 80 -0.88 21.65 14.42
C GLU A 80 0.12 22.78 14.74
N GLY A 81 1.41 22.62 14.39
CA GLY A 81 2.47 23.61 14.58
C GLY A 81 2.62 24.61 13.43
N TRP A 82 3.69 25.43 13.45
CA TRP A 82 4.01 26.41 12.39
C TRP A 82 4.12 25.79 10.98
N TYR A 83 4.41 24.50 10.89
CA TYR A 83 4.43 23.69 9.66
C TYR A 83 3.07 23.63 8.94
N SER A 84 1.94 23.78 9.64
CA SER A 84 0.60 23.89 9.03
C SER A 84 0.50 25.01 8.00
N ARG A 85 1.27 26.10 8.18
CA ARG A 85 1.30 27.26 7.28
C ARG A 85 2.13 27.01 6.01
N LEU A 86 2.97 25.96 5.99
CA LEU A 86 3.72 25.51 4.81
C LEU A 86 2.97 24.46 3.99
N GLY A 87 1.83 23.95 4.48
CA GLY A 87 1.03 22.92 3.85
C GLY A 87 1.45 21.50 4.26
N ASP A 88 0.55 20.54 4.04
CA ASP A 88 0.82 19.13 4.34
C ASP A 88 1.93 18.59 3.42
N PRO A 89 2.87 17.76 3.94
CA PRO A 89 3.91 17.17 3.12
C PRO A 89 3.30 16.23 2.06
N GLU A 90 3.56 16.55 0.80
CA GLU A 90 3.17 15.72 -0.33
C GLU A 90 4.05 14.48 -0.42
N LYS A 91 3.41 13.34 -0.63
CA LYS A 91 4.03 12.03 -0.72
C LYS A 91 3.51 11.28 -1.93
N GLU A 92 4.24 10.25 -2.32
CA GLU A 92 3.83 9.31 -3.35
C GLU A 92 3.85 7.90 -2.76
N ILE A 93 2.85 7.10 -3.10
CA ILE A 93 2.82 5.67 -2.78
C ILE A 93 3.08 4.91 -4.08
N VAL A 94 4.16 4.14 -4.10
CA VAL A 94 4.40 3.14 -5.14
C VAL A 94 3.69 1.86 -4.72
N LEU A 95 2.64 1.51 -5.46
CA LEU A 95 1.88 0.28 -5.28
C LEU A 95 2.36 -0.76 -6.30
N VAL A 96 2.89 -1.87 -5.78
CA VAL A 96 3.36 -3.02 -6.56
C VAL A 96 2.52 -4.24 -6.19
N ILE A 97 2.01 -4.95 -7.19
CA ILE A 97 1.36 -6.25 -6.98
C ILE A 97 2.23 -7.31 -7.66
N ALA A 98 2.84 -8.18 -6.88
CA ALA A 98 3.75 -9.21 -7.38
C ALA A 98 3.75 -10.46 -6.51
N GLU A 99 4.32 -11.54 -7.05
CA GLU A 99 4.55 -12.80 -6.32
C GLU A 99 5.49 -12.58 -5.12
N ALA A 100 5.32 -13.41 -4.09
CA ALA A 100 6.06 -13.32 -2.83
C ALA A 100 7.59 -13.23 -3.00
N GLU A 101 8.15 -13.99 -3.95
CA GLU A 101 9.59 -13.98 -4.24
C GLU A 101 10.06 -12.59 -4.71
N LYS A 102 9.32 -11.95 -5.61
CA LYS A 102 9.66 -10.63 -6.15
C LYS A 102 9.51 -9.55 -5.08
N ILE A 103 8.45 -9.62 -4.26
CA ILE A 103 8.27 -8.71 -3.13
C ILE A 103 9.42 -8.82 -2.13
N SER A 104 9.91 -10.03 -1.89
CA SER A 104 11.06 -10.26 -1.00
C SER A 104 12.33 -9.61 -1.54
N LYS A 105 12.61 -9.73 -2.85
CA LYS A 105 13.75 -9.06 -3.51
C LYS A 105 13.65 -7.53 -3.43
N ILE A 106 12.47 -6.97 -3.69
CA ILE A 106 12.24 -5.52 -3.59
C ILE A 106 12.49 -5.03 -2.16
N ARG A 107 11.95 -5.74 -1.15
CA ARG A 107 12.15 -5.39 0.27
C ARG A 107 13.62 -5.44 0.68
N GLU A 108 14.35 -6.45 0.22
CA GLU A 108 15.78 -6.57 0.48
C GLU A 108 16.54 -5.39 -0.14
N GLY A 109 16.21 -5.02 -1.39
CA GLY A 109 16.74 -3.81 -2.04
C GLY A 109 16.49 -2.55 -1.21
N LEU A 110 15.24 -2.30 -0.82
CA LEU A 110 14.85 -1.14 0.00
C LEU A 110 15.57 -1.10 1.36
N SER A 111 15.80 -2.24 1.98
CA SER A 111 16.53 -2.31 3.26
C SER A 111 17.99 -1.90 3.14
N ARG A 112 18.66 -2.25 2.02
CA ARG A 112 20.06 -1.86 1.78
C ARG A 112 20.18 -0.36 1.49
N THR A 113 19.16 0.22 0.87
CA THR A 113 19.10 1.66 0.58
C THR A 113 18.82 2.50 1.82
N SER A 114 18.23 1.93 2.87
CA SER A 114 17.92 2.68 4.10
C SER A 114 19.17 3.20 4.83
N ASP A 115 20.35 2.68 4.48
CA ASP A 115 21.65 3.16 4.96
C ASP A 115 22.18 4.37 4.16
N ASP A 116 21.52 4.75 3.07
CA ASP A 116 21.87 5.91 2.24
C ASP A 116 21.27 7.20 2.84
N PRO A 117 22.11 8.18 3.25
CA PRO A 117 21.64 9.42 3.86
C PRO A 117 20.85 10.33 2.90
N GLU A 118 20.97 10.17 1.57
CA GLU A 118 20.23 10.97 0.59
C GLU A 118 18.83 10.40 0.30
N LEU A 119 18.68 9.07 0.33
CA LEU A 119 17.39 8.42 0.07
C LEU A 119 16.56 8.23 1.34
N GLY A 120 17.21 8.03 2.49
CA GLY A 120 16.55 7.76 3.76
C GLY A 120 15.77 6.44 3.78
N SER A 121 15.00 6.21 4.84
CA SER A 121 14.17 5.02 4.98
C SER A 121 12.82 5.20 4.29
N TYR A 122 12.40 4.20 3.51
CA TYR A 122 11.06 4.12 2.95
C TYR A 122 10.11 3.40 3.92
N PRO A 123 9.01 4.03 4.37
CA PRO A 123 7.93 3.29 5.01
C PRO A 123 7.32 2.30 4.03
N VAL A 124 7.22 1.03 4.46
CA VAL A 124 6.70 -0.06 3.62
C VAL A 124 5.55 -0.77 4.33
N GLY A 125 4.44 -0.92 3.63
CA GLY A 125 3.30 -1.76 4.03
C GLY A 125 3.10 -2.91 3.06
N GLN A 126 2.57 -4.03 3.54
CA GLN A 126 2.26 -5.20 2.70
C GLN A 126 0.87 -5.73 3.07
N LEU A 127 0.06 -6.02 2.06
CA LEU A 127 -1.25 -6.66 2.22
C LEU A 127 -1.33 -7.93 1.38
N PRO A 128 -1.97 -9.01 1.89
CA PRO A 128 -2.24 -10.19 1.09
C PRO A 128 -3.23 -9.86 -0.05
N VAL A 129 -3.04 -10.48 -1.22
CA VAL A 129 -3.95 -10.32 -2.35
C VAL A 129 -4.90 -11.51 -2.36
N ALA A 130 -6.19 -11.25 -2.09
CA ALA A 130 -7.23 -12.29 -2.15
C ALA A 130 -7.41 -12.85 -3.56
N ARG A 131 -7.33 -11.97 -4.58
CA ARG A 131 -7.56 -12.33 -5.98
C ARG A 131 -6.88 -11.33 -6.91
N PHE A 132 -6.18 -11.82 -7.92
CA PHE A 132 -5.65 -11.01 -9.02
C PHE A 132 -6.22 -11.49 -10.36
N ASN A 133 -6.80 -10.58 -11.14
CA ASN A 133 -7.26 -10.87 -12.50
C ASN A 133 -6.72 -9.79 -13.45
N LYS A 134 -6.21 -10.17 -14.62
CA LYS A 134 -5.86 -9.18 -15.63
C LYS A 134 -7.13 -8.71 -16.33
N LEU A 135 -7.23 -7.40 -16.58
CA LEU A 135 -8.35 -6.85 -17.35
C LEU A 135 -8.48 -7.45 -18.76
N SER A 136 -7.36 -7.87 -19.36
CA SER A 136 -7.37 -8.59 -20.64
C SER A 136 -8.13 -9.92 -20.55
N GLU A 137 -8.01 -10.63 -19.44
CA GLU A 137 -8.65 -11.93 -19.20
C GLU A 137 -10.15 -11.78 -18.86
N LEU A 138 -10.56 -10.60 -18.38
CA LEU A 138 -11.97 -10.29 -18.08
C LEU A 138 -12.80 -9.93 -19.31
N ARG A 139 -12.16 -9.48 -20.41
CA ARG A 139 -12.89 -9.22 -21.68
C ARG A 139 -13.43 -10.48 -22.32
N ASP A 140 -12.79 -11.63 -22.10
CA ASP A 140 -13.21 -12.91 -22.68
C ASP A 140 -14.32 -13.60 -21.87
N ALA A 141 -14.65 -13.05 -20.69
CA ALA A 141 -15.65 -13.58 -19.76
C ALA A 141 -16.98 -12.79 -19.75
N LEU A 142 -17.09 -11.71 -20.54
CA LEU A 142 -18.25 -10.83 -20.69
C LEU A 142 -18.83 -10.93 -22.10
#